data_AF-A0A7S1TNP5-F1
#
_entry.id   AF-A0A7S1TNP5-F1
#
_cell.length_a   1.000
_cell.length_b   1.000
_cell.length_c   1.000
_cell.angle_alpha   90.00
_cell.angle_beta   90.00
_cell.angle_gamma   90.00
#
_symmetry.space_group_name_H-M   'P 1'
#
loop_
_entity.id
_entity.type
_entity.pdbx_description
1 polymer ?
#
loop_
_entity_poly.entity_id
_entity_poly.type
_entity_poly.pdbx_seq_one_letter_code
_entity_poly.pdbx_strand_id
1 'polypeptide(L)'
;MLPIYLQIAHEFADLHDRSGRMLAKGVVRDVLEWKRSREFFYWRVRRRIAELGLRERVAAAGFGAALQWDEVTRLLQDGVGGPATWDDDRAFLEWVDSHQADVEAMVRSQRAHSAHLRIAELLDGLGDDEKRSVLDKLK
;
A
#
# COMPACT_ATOMS: atom_id res chain seq x y z
N MET A 1 5.82 -6.49 55.73
CA MET A 1 6.48 -7.15 54.58
C MET A 1 5.57 -7.30 53.36
N LEU A 2 4.28 -7.59 53.50
CA LEU A 2 3.32 -7.71 52.37
C LEU A 2 3.26 -6.51 51.39
N PRO A 3 3.33 -5.23 51.84
CA PRO A 3 3.20 -4.08 50.93
C PRO A 3 4.33 -3.97 49.90
N ILE A 4 5.55 -4.39 50.26
CA ILE A 4 6.72 -4.35 49.36
C ILE A 4 6.58 -5.40 48.25
N TYR A 5 6.13 -6.60 48.59
CA TYR A 5 5.89 -7.66 47.59
C TYR A 5 4.78 -7.26 46.60
N LEU A 6 3.76 -6.55 47.06
CA LEU A 6 2.72 -6.03 46.17
C LEU A 6 3.30 -5.00 45.19
N GLN A 7 4.15 -4.08 45.65
CA GLN A 7 4.83 -3.13 44.77
C GLN A 7 5.71 -3.83 43.74
N ILE A 8 6.47 -4.85 44.14
CA ILE A 8 7.27 -5.66 43.22
C ILE A 8 6.38 -6.36 42.18
N ALA A 9 5.23 -6.89 42.59
CA ALA A 9 4.29 -7.53 41.67
C ALA A 9 3.70 -6.53 40.66
N HIS A 10 3.42 -5.28 41.08
CA HIS A 10 2.99 -4.23 40.16
C HIS A 10 4.07 -3.85 39.14
N GLU A 11 5.32 -3.67 39.57
CA GLU A 11 6.43 -3.38 38.65
C GLU A 11 6.68 -4.55 37.68
N PHE A 12 6.53 -5.79 38.16
CA PHE A 12 6.60 -6.97 37.31
C PHE A 12 5.49 -6.97 36.25
N ALA A 13 4.26 -6.61 36.62
CA ALA A 13 3.17 -6.48 35.67
C ALA A 13 3.43 -5.34 34.66
N ASP A 14 3.86 -4.17 35.12
CA ASP A 14 4.18 -3.01 34.27
C ASP A 14 5.22 -3.35 33.18
N LEU A 15 6.24 -4.15 33.51
CA LEU A 15 7.24 -4.61 32.54
C LEU A 15 6.64 -5.37 31.34
N HIS A 16 5.47 -6.00 31.49
CA HIS A 16 4.76 -6.66 30.41
C HIS A 16 3.99 -5.68 29.51
N ASP A 17 3.57 -4.53 30.05
CA ASP A 17 2.73 -3.54 29.39
C ASP A 17 3.52 -2.41 28.71
N ARG A 18 4.86 -2.45 28.78
CA ARG A 18 5.71 -1.43 28.15
C ARG A 18 5.63 -1.47 26.64
N SER A 19 5.76 -0.30 26.02
CA SER A 19 5.76 -0.12 24.56
C SER A 19 6.79 -0.98 23.83
N GLY A 20 7.94 -1.28 24.44
CA GLY A 20 8.93 -2.21 23.89
C GLY A 20 8.36 -3.62 23.68
N ARG A 21 7.48 -4.11 24.57
CA ARG A 21 6.80 -5.40 24.41
C ARG A 21 5.80 -5.35 23.26
N MET A 22 5.08 -4.24 23.09
CA MET A 22 4.17 -4.03 21.96
C MET A 22 4.92 -4.09 20.63
N LEU A 23 6.07 -3.42 20.53
CA LEU A 23 6.91 -3.45 19.33
C LEU A 23 7.46 -4.86 19.06
N ALA A 24 8.00 -5.53 20.08
CA ALA A 24 8.52 -6.90 19.95
C ALA A 24 7.45 -7.93 19.55
N LYS A 25 6.17 -7.66 19.84
CA LYS A 25 5.04 -8.47 19.40
C LYS A 25 4.47 -8.06 18.03
N GLY A 26 4.99 -7.00 17.42
CA GLY A 26 4.56 -6.51 16.10
C GLY A 26 3.14 -5.93 16.09
N VAL A 27 2.56 -5.62 17.26
CA VAL A 27 1.21 -5.02 17.33
C VAL A 27 1.24 -3.51 17.05
N VAL A 28 2.40 -2.88 17.17
CA VAL A 28 2.68 -1.51 16.75
C VAL A 28 3.84 -1.49 15.79
N ARG A 29 3.90 -0.47 14.93
CA ARG A 29 4.98 -0.31 13.94
C ARG A 29 6.27 0.25 14.55
N ASP A 30 6.14 1.16 15.51
CA ASP A 30 7.27 1.83 16.14
C ASP A 30 6.88 2.43 17.51
N VAL A 31 7.86 2.75 18.34
CA VAL A 31 7.71 3.47 19.62
C VAL A 31 8.20 4.90 19.44
N LEU A 32 7.32 5.88 19.65
CA LEU A 32 7.62 7.27 19.36
C LEU A 32 7.98 8.07 20.62
N GLU A 33 8.94 8.99 20.46
CA GLU A 33 9.19 10.03 21.44
C GLU A 33 8.15 11.16 21.31
N TRP A 34 7.48 11.50 22.41
CA TRP A 34 6.44 12.53 22.41
C TRP A 34 6.91 13.87 21.81
N LYS A 35 8.14 14.29 22.09
CA LYS A 35 8.73 15.54 21.60
C LYS A 35 8.79 15.62 20.07
N ARG A 36 8.91 14.49 19.37
CA ARG A 36 9.01 14.41 17.90
C ARG A 36 7.73 13.89 17.24
N SER A 37 6.70 13.56 18.03
CA SER A 37 5.43 13.00 17.54
C SER A 37 4.78 13.84 16.44
N ARG A 38 4.77 15.18 16.59
CA ARG A 38 4.19 16.10 15.59
C ARG A 38 4.91 16.00 14.24
N GLU A 39 6.24 15.99 14.24
CA GLU A 39 7.05 15.88 13.02
C GLU A 39 6.79 14.52 12.35
N PHE A 40 6.81 13.43 13.13
CA PHE A 40 6.53 12.09 12.63
C PHE A 40 5.16 12.01 11.94
N PHE A 41 4.09 12.41 12.64
CA PHE A 41 2.73 12.32 12.10
C PHE A 41 2.48 13.28 10.95
N TYR A 42 3.14 14.44 10.91
CA TYR A 42 3.06 15.36 9.76
C TYR A 42 3.46 14.65 8.46
N TRP A 43 4.61 13.97 8.46
CA TRP A 43 5.08 13.25 7.27
C TRP A 43 4.25 11.99 7.00
N ARG A 44 3.96 11.20 8.05
CA ARG A 44 3.21 9.95 7.90
C ARG A 44 1.81 10.15 7.33
N VAL A 45 1.09 11.17 7.80
CA VAL A 45 -0.28 11.47 7.32
C VAL A 45 -0.24 11.95 5.87
N ARG A 46 0.68 12.87 5.54
CA ARG A 46 0.83 13.35 4.15
C ARG A 46 1.13 12.19 3.20
N ARG A 47 2.07 11.32 3.57
CA ARG A 47 2.39 10.12 2.81
C ARG A 47 1.16 9.24 2.64
N ARG A 48 0.41 8.96 3.71
CA ARG A 48 -0.77 8.09 3.64
C ARG A 48 -1.84 8.63 2.70
N ILE A 49 -2.06 9.94 2.68
CA ILE A 49 -3.01 10.58 1.76
C ILE A 49 -2.53 10.44 0.31
N ALA A 50 -1.25 10.71 0.04
CA ALA A 50 -0.67 10.56 -1.29
C ALA A 50 -0.73 9.10 -1.79
N GLU A 51 -0.39 8.15 -0.92
CA GLU A 51 -0.48 6.71 -1.19
C GLU A 51 -1.92 6.30 -1.50
N LEU A 52 -2.91 6.76 -0.71
CA LEU A 52 -4.33 6.48 -0.97
C LEU A 52 -4.79 7.02 -2.32
N GLY A 53 -4.45 8.26 -2.66
CA GLY A 53 -4.78 8.82 -3.98
C GLY A 53 -4.13 8.05 -5.12
N LEU A 54 -2.91 7.54 -4.93
CA LEU A 54 -2.24 6.70 -5.92
C LEU A 54 -2.93 5.34 -6.07
N ARG A 55 -3.33 4.71 -4.95
CA ARG A 55 -4.11 3.47 -4.94
C ARG A 55 -5.43 3.62 -5.68
N GLU A 56 -6.14 4.72 -5.47
CA GLU A 56 -7.39 5.02 -6.18
C GLU A 56 -7.18 5.15 -7.69
N ARG A 57 -6.11 5.82 -8.12
CA ARG A 57 -5.74 5.93 -9.55
C ARG A 57 -5.46 4.56 -10.17
N VAL A 58 -4.70 3.71 -9.47
CA VAL A 58 -4.38 2.34 -9.93
C VAL A 58 -5.63 1.47 -9.95
N ALA A 59 -6.49 1.53 -8.93
CA ALA A 59 -7.75 0.79 -8.89
C ALA A 59 -8.70 1.23 -10.01
N ALA A 60 -8.81 2.54 -10.29
CA ALA A 60 -9.62 3.07 -11.38
C ALA A 60 -9.13 2.63 -12.78
N ALA A 61 -7.84 2.32 -12.93
CA ALA A 61 -7.29 1.75 -14.16
C ALA A 61 -7.71 0.28 -14.39
N GLY A 62 -8.24 -0.39 -13.37
CA GLY A 62 -8.58 -1.82 -13.38
C GLY A 62 -9.80 -2.25 -14.22
N PHE A 63 -10.52 -1.32 -14.87
CA PHE A 63 -11.75 -1.62 -15.64
C PHE A 63 -12.78 -2.52 -14.90
N GLY A 64 -12.94 -2.32 -13.59
CA GLY A 64 -13.91 -3.07 -12.78
C GLY A 64 -13.37 -4.36 -12.15
N ALA A 65 -12.13 -4.77 -12.46
CA ALA A 65 -11.43 -5.78 -11.67
C ALA A 65 -11.06 -5.17 -10.30
N ALA A 66 -11.67 -5.67 -9.24
CA ALA A 66 -11.37 -5.25 -7.88
C ALA A 66 -10.01 -5.82 -7.45
N LEU A 67 -8.95 -5.03 -7.63
CA LEU A 67 -7.62 -5.36 -7.10
C LEU A 67 -7.69 -5.44 -5.58
N GLN A 68 -7.12 -6.49 -5.02
CA GLN A 68 -7.00 -6.62 -3.57
C GLN A 68 -5.95 -5.64 -3.04
N TRP A 69 -6.11 -5.24 -1.78
CA TRP A 69 -5.25 -4.23 -1.16
C TRP A 69 -3.75 -4.60 -1.24
N ASP A 70 -3.43 -5.88 -1.05
CA ASP A 70 -2.05 -6.39 -1.09
C ASP A 70 -1.49 -6.39 -2.52
N GLU A 71 -2.32 -6.64 -3.53
CA GLU A 71 -1.91 -6.59 -4.93
C GLU A 71 -1.54 -5.17 -5.33
N VAL A 72 -2.40 -4.20 -4.98
CA VAL A 72 -2.08 -2.77 -5.21
C VAL A 72 -0.83 -2.38 -4.43
N THR A 73 -0.65 -2.88 -3.20
CA THR A 73 0.56 -2.58 -2.41
C THR A 73 1.82 -3.06 -3.12
N ARG A 74 1.83 -4.29 -3.65
CA ARG A 74 2.98 -4.82 -4.39
C ARG A 74 3.26 -4.02 -5.66
N LEU A 75 2.22 -3.71 -6.45
CA LEU A 75 2.37 -2.88 -7.65
C LEU A 75 3.01 -1.53 -7.34
N LEU A 76 2.60 -0.89 -6.24
CA LEU A 76 3.19 0.37 -5.81
C LEU A 76 4.62 0.21 -5.30
N GLN A 77 4.91 -0.85 -4.53
CA GLN A 77 6.28 -1.13 -4.06
C GLN A 77 7.25 -1.40 -5.21
N ASP A 78 6.81 -2.11 -6.24
CA ASP A 78 7.61 -2.39 -7.43
C ASP A 78 7.79 -1.14 -8.31
N GLY A 79 6.80 -0.24 -8.33
CA GLY A 79 6.82 0.99 -9.13
C GLY A 79 7.51 2.18 -8.46
N VAL A 80 7.61 2.22 -7.13
CA VAL A 80 8.13 3.37 -6.38
C VAL A 80 9.57 3.14 -5.97
N GLY A 81 10.52 3.79 -6.66
CA GLY A 81 11.85 4.21 -6.19
C GLY A 81 12.73 3.23 -5.37
N GLY A 82 12.38 1.95 -5.28
CA GLY A 82 12.99 0.94 -4.42
C GLY A 82 12.60 1.00 -2.93
N PRO A 83 13.04 0.01 -2.13
CA PRO A 83 12.66 -0.14 -0.72
C PRO A 83 12.99 1.07 0.16
N ALA A 84 14.14 1.72 -0.07
CA ALA A 84 14.55 2.90 0.70
C ALA A 84 13.59 4.09 0.52
N THR A 85 13.06 4.26 -0.70
CA THR A 85 12.03 5.28 -1.00
C THR A 85 10.68 4.86 -0.43
N TRP A 86 10.35 3.57 -0.51
CA TRP A 86 9.10 3.06 0.03
C TRP A 86 9.06 3.09 1.55
N ASP A 87 10.14 2.89 2.29
CA ASP A 87 10.05 2.81 3.76
C ASP A 87 10.13 4.20 4.45
N ASP A 88 10.66 5.21 3.77
CA ASP A 88 10.78 6.57 4.29
C ASP A 88 9.61 7.47 3.84
N ASP A 89 8.95 8.16 4.79
CA ASP A 89 7.79 9.00 4.49
C ASP A 89 8.12 10.22 3.64
N ARG A 90 9.32 10.81 3.80
CA ARG A 90 9.75 11.99 3.05
C ARG A 90 10.20 11.61 1.65
N ALA A 91 11.06 10.59 1.56
CA ALA A 91 11.54 10.09 0.27
C ALA A 91 10.38 9.65 -0.62
N PHE A 92 9.38 8.97 -0.06
CA PHE A 92 8.16 8.63 -0.80
C PHE A 92 7.44 9.85 -1.36
N LEU A 93 7.22 10.88 -0.52
CA LEU A 93 6.51 12.09 -0.94
C LEU A 93 7.29 12.86 -2.01
N GLU A 94 8.61 13.02 -1.81
CA GLU A 94 9.50 13.66 -2.78
C GLU A 94 9.51 12.89 -4.11
N TRP A 95 9.54 11.56 -4.05
CA TRP A 95 9.48 10.72 -5.24
C TRP A 95 8.16 10.88 -5.98
N VAL A 96 7.02 10.82 -5.27
CA VAL A 96 5.70 11.01 -5.87
C VAL A 96 5.60 12.39 -6.55
N ASP A 97 6.08 13.44 -5.90
CA ASP A 97 6.02 14.80 -6.47
C ASP A 97 6.93 14.97 -7.69
N SER A 98 8.12 14.34 -7.69
CA SER A 98 9.12 14.49 -8.76
C SER A 98 8.99 13.50 -9.93
N HIS A 99 8.33 12.36 -9.73
CA HIS A 99 8.25 11.26 -10.71
C HIS A 99 6.82 11.05 -11.24
N GLN A 100 6.10 12.14 -11.53
CA GLN A 100 4.72 12.08 -12.05
C GLN A 100 4.62 11.28 -13.36
N ALA A 101 5.62 11.38 -14.23
CA ALA A 101 5.65 10.62 -15.49
C ALA A 101 5.74 9.10 -15.26
N ASP A 102 6.52 8.66 -14.26
CA ASP A 102 6.64 7.24 -13.91
C ASP A 102 5.36 6.73 -13.27
N VAL A 103 4.73 7.55 -12.42
CA VAL A 103 3.40 7.25 -11.87
C VAL A 103 2.36 7.07 -12.98
N GLU A 104 2.36 7.96 -13.97
CA GLU A 104 1.47 7.84 -15.13
C GLU A 104 1.78 6.61 -15.99
N ALA A 105 3.05 6.28 -16.18
CA ALA A 105 3.46 5.06 -16.87
C ALA A 105 2.96 3.80 -16.14
N MET A 106 3.09 3.76 -14.81
CA MET A 106 2.58 2.68 -13.96
C MET A 106 1.05 2.52 -14.09
N VAL A 107 0.29 3.62 -13.99
CA VAL A 107 -1.17 3.60 -14.14
C VAL A 107 -1.58 3.14 -15.56
N ARG A 108 -0.86 3.59 -16.60
CA ARG A 108 -1.10 3.13 -17.99
C ARG A 108 -0.80 1.64 -18.16
N SER A 109 0.29 1.15 -17.58
CA SER A 109 0.63 -0.28 -17.59
C SER A 109 -0.48 -1.10 -16.95
N GLN A 110 -0.96 -0.69 -15.77
CA GLN A 110 -2.07 -1.36 -15.10
C GLN A 110 -3.34 -1.35 -15.95
N ARG A 111 -3.63 -0.23 -16.61
CA ARG A 111 -4.77 -0.12 -17.51
C ARG A 111 -4.68 -1.09 -18.68
N ALA A 112 -3.52 -1.18 -19.32
CA ALA A 112 -3.28 -2.11 -20.42
C ALA A 112 -3.42 -3.57 -19.95
N HIS A 113 -2.81 -3.92 -18.82
CA HIS A 113 -2.93 -5.25 -18.22
C HIS A 113 -4.40 -5.63 -17.95
N SER A 114 -5.15 -4.71 -17.35
CA SER A 114 -6.57 -4.95 -17.02
C SER A 114 -7.44 -5.03 -18.28
N ALA A 115 -7.16 -4.23 -19.31
CA ALA A 115 -7.83 -4.32 -20.60
C ALA A 115 -7.58 -5.68 -21.26
N HIS A 116 -6.33 -6.18 -21.23
CA HIS A 116 -6.01 -7.50 -21.77
C HIS A 116 -6.81 -8.61 -21.07
N LEU A 117 -6.86 -8.61 -19.73
CA LEU A 117 -7.63 -9.59 -18.97
C LEU A 117 -9.13 -9.50 -19.30
N ARG A 118 -9.68 -8.29 -19.37
CA ARG A 118 -11.10 -8.08 -19.67
C ARG A 118 -11.45 -8.51 -21.09
N ILE A 119 -10.59 -8.23 -22.07
CA ILE A 119 -10.78 -8.68 -23.46
C ILE A 119 -10.72 -10.20 -23.52
N ALA A 120 -9.76 -10.85 -22.84
CA ALA A 120 -9.68 -12.30 -22.80
C ALA A 120 -10.95 -12.93 -22.20
N GLU A 121 -11.44 -12.42 -21.06
CA GLU A 121 -12.68 -12.87 -20.43
C GLU A 121 -13.89 -12.72 -21.35
N LEU A 122 -14.02 -11.56 -22.02
CA LEU A 122 -15.12 -11.31 -22.96
C LEU A 122 -15.03 -12.21 -24.18
N LEU A 123 -13.84 -12.48 -24.70
CA LEU A 123 -13.64 -13.39 -25.81
C LEU A 123 -14.01 -14.81 -25.41
N ASP A 124 -13.59 -15.30 -24.24
CA ASP A 124 -13.93 -16.65 -23.76
C ASP A 124 -15.44 -16.89 -23.68
N GLY A 125 -16.23 -15.85 -23.39
CA GLY A 125 -17.69 -15.91 -23.35
C GLY A 125 -18.41 -15.94 -24.71
N LEU A 126 -17.70 -15.71 -25.82
CA LEU A 126 -18.27 -15.65 -27.18
C LEU A 126 -18.19 -17.00 -27.91
N GLY A 127 -19.14 -17.24 -28.82
CA GLY A 127 -19.08 -18.36 -29.78
C GLY A 127 -18.00 -18.16 -30.84
N ASP A 128 -17.58 -19.23 -31.52
CA ASP A 128 -16.47 -19.19 -32.49
C ASP A 128 -16.72 -18.23 -33.67
N ASP A 129 -17.96 -18.15 -34.15
CA ASP A 129 -18.34 -17.22 -35.23
C ASP A 129 -18.31 -15.76 -34.78
N GLU A 130 -18.69 -15.49 -33.53
CA GLU A 130 -18.66 -14.15 -32.94
C GLU A 130 -17.23 -13.68 -32.69
N LYS A 131 -16.37 -14.58 -32.16
CA LYS A 131 -14.93 -14.33 -32.00
C LYS A 131 -14.28 -13.95 -33.33
N ARG A 132 -14.59 -14.70 -34.40
CA ARG A 132 -14.04 -14.44 -35.75
C ARG A 132 -14.48 -13.07 -36.29
N SER A 133 -15.74 -12.71 -36.09
CA SER A 133 -16.28 -11.39 -36.47
C SER A 133 -15.59 -10.23 -35.74
N VAL A 134 -15.32 -10.38 -34.44
CA VAL A 134 -14.60 -9.36 -33.66
C VAL A 134 -13.15 -9.20 -34.15
N LEU A 135 -12.45 -10.31 -34.39
CA LEU A 135 -11.06 -10.31 -34.84
C LEU A 135 -10.89 -9.69 -36.24
N ASP A 136 -11.83 -9.91 -37.15
CA ASP A 136 -11.75 -9.31 -38.49
C ASP A 136 -11.98 -7.79 -38.49
N LYS A 137 -12.65 -7.23 -37.46
CA LYS A 137 -12.81 -5.77 -37.29
C LYS A 137 -11.58 -5.07 -36.69
N LEU A 138 -10.61 -5.82 -36.19
CA LEU A 138 -9.38 -5.29 -35.57
C LEU A 138 -8.19 -5.20 -36.53
N LYS A 139 -8.34 -5.71 -37.77
CA LYS A 139 -7.37 -5.56 -38.86
C LYS A 139 -7.60 -4.26 -39.63
#